data_AF-A0A177NSB3-F1
#
_entry.id   AF-A0A177NSB3-F1
#
_cell.length_a   1.000
_cell.length_b   1.000
_cell.length_c   1.000
_cell.angle_alpha   90.00
_cell.angle_beta   90.00
_cell.angle_gamma   90.00
#
_symmetry.space_group_name_H-M   'P 1'
#
loop_
_entity.id
_entity.type
_entity.pdbx_description
1 polymer ?
#
loop_
_entity_poly.entity_id
_entity_poly.type
_entity_poly.pdbx_seq_one_letter_code
_entity_poly.pdbx_strand_id
1 'polypeptide(L)'
;MDVEIWADGDSMAAGFCRTPGAVGCDLAQLVAGLNLPPNTLPIEGATGKMVFLSDFRDFSGGPNKTPNPGFQAVQNMLNPGELVRYRATGNLRYWSSAAGAWADAPGNVRIKLAGGIDPATVITDYNQCGGQLFCFAPGSGQESFTFFTGSGIGGKAEMIVDAANNQGSLHTHLNFFLENAIGVAGGPVGAYLVELQVTSNQRSQASEPFYVLFNAGLSAADYSAALLDLVDTLPPPPPPQLLPQANAGTDRVVRLNSSVALDASASSDPQPGPSPLSYAWQQTQGPAVTLVSAATATPSFLPLQTGNYTFKLTVSDGANPGYDEVTYSVPALGDVDLDGDIDRIDIALILAAASKTPQAGANDVRDLDGNGTINVQDGKLAQARCTLRLCYPTRR
;
A
#
# COMPACT_ATOMS: atom_id res chain seq x y z
N MET A 1 5.16 -2.80 -26.66
CA MET A 1 4.62 -2.89 -25.29
C MET A 1 4.50 -4.36 -25.04
N ASP A 2 5.10 -4.84 -23.96
CA ASP A 2 5.19 -6.28 -23.69
C ASP A 2 4.55 -6.59 -22.34
N VAL A 3 3.91 -7.76 -22.26
CA VAL A 3 3.47 -8.35 -20.99
C VAL A 3 4.71 -8.89 -20.32
N GLU A 4 5.09 -8.30 -19.18
CA GLU A 4 6.14 -8.88 -18.36
C GLU A 4 5.59 -10.10 -17.62
N ILE A 5 6.35 -11.19 -17.62
CA ILE A 5 5.99 -12.44 -16.95
C ILE A 5 7.08 -12.86 -15.98
N TRP A 6 6.70 -13.46 -14.86
CA TRP A 6 7.63 -14.00 -13.88
C TRP A 6 7.00 -15.14 -13.09
N ALA A 7 7.81 -15.93 -12.41
CA ALA A 7 7.31 -16.86 -11.40
C ALA A 7 7.29 -16.19 -10.02
N ASP A 8 6.21 -16.40 -9.28
CA ASP A 8 6.12 -16.09 -7.86
C ASP A 8 5.81 -17.39 -7.09
N GLY A 9 6.87 -18.03 -6.61
CA GLY A 9 6.80 -19.38 -6.06
C GLY A 9 6.31 -20.40 -7.11
N ASP A 10 5.15 -21.00 -6.85
CA ASP A 10 4.52 -21.99 -7.73
C ASP A 10 3.43 -21.39 -8.64
N SER A 11 3.37 -20.05 -8.70
CA SER A 11 2.45 -19.30 -9.57
C SER A 11 3.20 -18.61 -10.69
N MET A 12 2.58 -18.56 -11.87
CA MET A 12 2.93 -17.59 -12.90
C MET A 12 2.30 -16.24 -12.56
N ALA A 13 2.95 -15.17 -12.94
CA ALA A 13 2.42 -13.82 -12.84
C ALA A 13 2.67 -13.05 -14.13
N ALA A 14 1.79 -12.10 -14.42
CA ALA A 14 1.85 -11.21 -15.56
C ALA A 14 1.70 -9.77 -15.07
N GLY A 15 2.32 -8.81 -15.75
CA GLY A 15 2.31 -7.42 -15.32
C GLY A 15 3.03 -6.50 -16.30
N PHE A 16 3.34 -5.30 -15.83
CA PHE A 16 3.90 -4.23 -16.64
C PHE A 16 4.97 -3.46 -15.86
N CYS A 17 6.13 -3.27 -16.48
CA CYS A 17 7.17 -2.34 -16.03
C CYS A 17 7.71 -2.52 -14.62
N ARG A 18 7.86 -3.78 -14.24
CA ARG A 18 8.61 -4.24 -13.07
C ARG A 18 10.12 -4.16 -13.29
N THR A 19 10.61 -4.31 -14.52
CA THR A 19 12.05 -4.20 -14.83
C THR A 19 12.43 -2.76 -15.20
N PRO A 20 13.24 -2.05 -14.39
CA PRO A 20 13.65 -0.68 -14.71
C PRO A 20 14.43 -0.63 -16.03
N GLY A 21 14.01 0.22 -16.97
CA GLY A 21 14.67 0.39 -18.27
C GLY A 21 14.26 -0.62 -19.36
N ALA A 22 13.27 -1.48 -19.10
CA ALA A 22 12.69 -2.33 -20.15
C ALA A 22 12.05 -1.49 -21.26
N VAL A 23 12.27 -1.90 -22.51
CA VAL A 23 11.71 -1.24 -23.70
C VAL A 23 10.20 -1.52 -23.75
N GLY A 24 9.39 -0.49 -23.98
CA GLY A 24 7.93 -0.65 -24.09
C GLY A 24 7.14 -0.29 -22.82
N CYS A 25 7.79 0.34 -21.84
CA CYS A 25 7.18 0.86 -20.63
C CYS A 25 6.45 2.21 -20.75
N ASP A 26 6.54 2.82 -21.92
CA ASP A 26 5.92 4.10 -22.19
C ASP A 26 4.52 3.91 -22.79
N LEU A 27 3.49 4.31 -22.03
CA LEU A 27 2.09 4.38 -22.48
C LEU A 27 1.73 5.78 -23.04
N ALA A 28 2.65 6.75 -22.99
CA ALA A 28 2.37 8.17 -23.25
C ALA A 28 1.87 8.45 -24.68
N GLN A 29 2.16 7.58 -25.65
CA GLN A 29 1.69 7.75 -27.02
C GLN A 29 0.26 7.23 -27.27
N LEU A 30 -0.28 6.35 -26.42
CA LEU A 30 -1.59 5.73 -26.66
C LEU A 30 -2.74 6.44 -25.94
N VAL A 31 -2.49 7.16 -24.84
CA VAL A 31 -3.60 7.77 -24.06
C VAL A 31 -3.22 9.04 -23.29
N ALA A 32 -2.70 10.04 -24.00
CA ALA A 32 -2.47 11.38 -23.45
C ALA A 32 -3.72 12.04 -22.80
N GLY A 33 -4.93 11.49 -23.02
CA GLY A 33 -6.19 11.96 -22.44
C GLY A 33 -6.62 11.30 -21.12
N LEU A 34 -5.94 10.25 -20.63
CA LEU A 34 -6.42 9.50 -19.46
C LEU A 34 -5.79 9.87 -18.11
N ASN A 35 -4.76 10.73 -18.09
CA ASN A 35 -4.05 11.11 -16.86
C ASN A 35 -3.65 9.90 -15.97
N LEU A 36 -3.33 8.75 -16.58
CA LEU A 36 -2.85 7.60 -15.82
C LEU A 36 -1.52 7.96 -15.13
N PRO A 37 -1.29 7.53 -13.88
CA PRO A 37 0.01 7.64 -13.26
C PRO A 37 1.09 7.03 -14.18
N PRO A 38 2.29 7.65 -14.28
CA PRO A 38 3.37 7.10 -15.09
C PRO A 38 3.64 5.63 -14.74
N ASN A 39 3.89 4.80 -15.76
CA ASN A 39 4.20 3.37 -15.63
C ASN A 39 3.08 2.51 -15.00
N THR A 40 1.81 2.91 -15.10
CA THR A 40 0.68 2.09 -14.63
C THR A 40 -0.25 1.70 -15.78
N LEU A 41 -0.71 0.44 -15.78
CA LEU A 41 -1.75 0.01 -16.71
C LEU A 41 -3.15 0.41 -16.18
N PRO A 42 -4.10 0.66 -17.09
CA PRO A 42 -5.51 0.68 -16.71
C PRO A 42 -5.96 -0.67 -16.13
N ILE A 43 -6.96 -0.63 -15.24
CA ILE A 43 -7.55 -1.79 -14.58
C ILE A 43 -9.05 -1.81 -14.90
N GLU A 44 -9.61 -2.94 -15.34
CA GLU A 44 -11.05 -3.08 -15.58
C GLU A 44 -11.81 -2.96 -14.26
N GLY A 45 -12.79 -2.06 -14.19
CA GLY A 45 -13.53 -1.76 -12.95
C GLY A 45 -14.32 -2.96 -12.40
N ALA A 46 -14.81 -3.84 -13.27
CA ALA A 46 -15.66 -4.97 -12.87
C ALA A 46 -14.88 -6.14 -12.24
N THR A 47 -13.68 -6.43 -12.73
CA THR A 47 -12.93 -7.64 -12.34
C THR A 47 -11.57 -7.35 -11.71
N GLY A 48 -11.07 -6.11 -11.80
CA GLY A 48 -9.73 -5.77 -11.34
C GLY A 48 -8.59 -6.26 -12.26
N LYS A 49 -8.91 -6.75 -13.46
CA LYS A 49 -7.91 -7.25 -14.42
C LYS A 49 -7.15 -6.10 -15.08
N MET A 50 -5.84 -6.28 -15.26
CA MET A 50 -5.01 -5.33 -16.00
C MET A 50 -5.38 -5.31 -17.48
N VAL A 51 -5.32 -4.12 -18.09
CA VAL A 51 -5.66 -3.90 -19.50
C VAL A 51 -4.44 -3.41 -20.27
N PHE A 52 -3.85 -4.31 -21.07
CA PHE A 52 -2.73 -4.02 -21.96
C PHE A 52 -3.25 -3.35 -23.25
N LEU A 53 -2.75 -2.16 -23.57
CA LEU A 53 -3.18 -1.39 -24.73
C LEU A 53 -2.37 -1.72 -25.99
N SER A 54 -3.04 -2.08 -27.05
CA SER A 54 -2.45 -2.37 -28.35
C SER A 54 -3.21 -1.67 -29.47
N ASP A 55 -2.58 -1.57 -30.63
CA ASP A 55 -3.16 -0.97 -31.83
C ASP A 55 -2.82 -1.87 -33.02
N PHE A 56 -3.80 -2.13 -33.88
CA PHE A 56 -3.60 -2.90 -35.12
C PHE A 56 -2.81 -2.11 -36.19
N ARG A 57 -2.31 -0.92 -35.84
CA ARG A 57 -1.57 0.07 -36.63
C ARG A 57 -2.41 0.59 -37.78
N ASP A 58 -3.56 1.16 -37.44
CA ASP A 58 -4.66 1.30 -38.39
C ASP A 58 -4.72 2.59 -39.20
N PHE A 59 -4.26 3.78 -38.75
CA PHE A 59 -4.59 5.07 -39.42
C PHE A 59 -4.69 4.95 -40.96
N SER A 60 -5.92 4.83 -41.47
CA SER A 60 -6.30 4.52 -42.87
C SER A 60 -5.87 3.16 -43.44
N GLY A 61 -6.54 2.08 -43.05
CA GLY A 61 -6.51 0.80 -43.77
C GLY A 61 -5.27 -0.06 -43.51
N GLY A 62 -4.73 0.01 -42.29
CA GLY A 62 -3.57 -0.77 -41.86
C GLY A 62 -3.71 -2.29 -42.03
N PRO A 63 -2.65 -3.06 -41.75
CA PRO A 63 -2.57 -4.49 -42.05
C PRO A 63 -3.51 -5.38 -41.22
N ASN A 64 -4.37 -4.80 -40.37
CA ASN A 64 -5.23 -5.49 -39.40
C ASN A 64 -4.43 -6.53 -38.60
N LYS A 65 -3.18 -6.18 -38.27
CA LYS A 65 -2.18 -7.10 -37.72
C LYS A 65 -1.24 -6.35 -36.80
N THR A 66 -0.96 -6.91 -35.63
CA THR A 66 0.05 -6.38 -34.71
C THR A 66 0.81 -7.50 -34.01
N PRO A 67 2.13 -7.37 -33.83
CA PRO A 67 2.92 -8.28 -33.00
C PRO A 67 2.90 -7.87 -31.51
N ASN A 68 2.01 -6.96 -31.10
CA ASN A 68 1.94 -6.43 -29.74
C ASN A 68 0.61 -6.81 -29.05
N PRO A 69 0.63 -7.08 -27.73
CA PRO A 69 1.82 -7.09 -26.90
C PRO A 69 2.70 -8.32 -27.15
N GLY A 70 4.02 -8.16 -26.93
CA GLY A 70 4.93 -9.28 -26.78
C GLY A 70 4.84 -9.89 -25.37
N PHE A 71 5.59 -10.96 -25.14
CA PHE A 71 5.80 -11.54 -23.81
C PHE A 71 7.28 -11.45 -23.46
N GLN A 72 7.59 -10.93 -22.29
CA GLN A 72 8.96 -10.77 -21.83
C GLN A 72 9.11 -11.28 -20.39
N ALA A 73 10.02 -12.20 -20.15
CA ALA A 73 10.31 -12.63 -18.79
C ALA A 73 11.15 -11.59 -18.04
N VAL A 74 10.81 -11.39 -16.77
CA VAL A 74 11.69 -10.70 -15.82
C VAL A 74 12.94 -11.55 -15.64
N GLN A 75 14.11 -10.93 -15.77
CA GLN A 75 15.38 -11.63 -15.80
C GLN A 75 15.59 -12.49 -14.54
N ASN A 76 16.03 -13.74 -14.73
CA ASN A 76 16.24 -14.75 -13.68
C ASN A 76 14.99 -15.16 -12.88
N MET A 77 13.78 -14.81 -13.33
CA MET A 77 12.54 -15.16 -12.62
C MET A 77 11.85 -16.41 -13.19
N LEU A 78 12.34 -16.98 -14.29
CA LEU A 78 11.93 -18.29 -14.80
C LEU A 78 13.09 -19.28 -14.67
N ASN A 79 12.77 -20.57 -14.63
CA ASN A 79 13.79 -21.62 -14.62
C ASN A 79 14.34 -21.82 -16.05
N PRO A 80 15.62 -22.24 -16.20
CA PRO A 80 16.15 -22.65 -17.49
C PRO A 80 15.27 -23.72 -18.17
N GLY A 81 14.89 -23.48 -19.43
CA GLY A 81 14.04 -24.38 -20.21
C GLY A 81 12.57 -24.42 -19.77
N GLU A 82 12.13 -23.52 -18.90
CA GLU A 82 10.72 -23.39 -18.54
C GLU A 82 9.89 -22.96 -19.77
N LEU A 83 8.91 -23.78 -20.14
CA LEU A 83 8.02 -23.52 -21.27
C LEU A 83 6.87 -22.65 -20.79
N VAL A 84 6.81 -21.43 -21.31
CA VAL A 84 5.73 -20.50 -21.05
C VAL A 84 4.66 -20.67 -22.12
N ARG A 85 3.40 -20.69 -21.69
CA ARG A 85 2.23 -20.74 -22.56
C ARG A 85 1.33 -19.55 -22.29
N TYR A 86 0.57 -19.16 -23.29
CA TYR A 86 -0.64 -18.38 -23.07
C TYR A 86 -1.84 -19.33 -23.10
N ARG A 87 -2.89 -18.95 -22.37
CA ARG A 87 -4.21 -19.56 -22.41
C ARG A 87 -5.24 -18.48 -22.69
N ALA A 88 -6.08 -18.71 -23.68
CA ALA A 88 -7.19 -17.85 -24.05
C ALA A 88 -8.43 -18.21 -23.23
N THR A 89 -8.99 -17.23 -22.51
CA THR A 89 -10.04 -17.45 -21.51
C THR A 89 -11.15 -16.41 -21.64
N GLY A 90 -11.95 -16.43 -22.69
CA GLY A 90 -13.10 -15.52 -22.81
C GLY A 90 -13.63 -15.36 -24.24
N ASN A 91 -14.73 -14.64 -24.37
CA ASN A 91 -15.25 -14.22 -25.67
C ASN A 91 -14.47 -12.99 -26.17
N LEU A 92 -14.43 -12.80 -27.50
CA LEU A 92 -14.03 -11.54 -28.08
C LEU A 92 -15.10 -10.50 -27.77
N ARG A 93 -14.77 -9.45 -27.02
CA ARG A 93 -15.66 -8.31 -26.80
C ARG A 93 -15.34 -7.19 -27.77
N TYR A 94 -16.35 -6.41 -28.12
CA TYR A 94 -16.30 -5.33 -29.09
C TYR A 94 -17.00 -4.08 -28.54
N TRP A 95 -16.41 -2.93 -28.81
CA TRP A 95 -16.98 -1.61 -28.54
C TRP A 95 -16.91 -0.77 -29.81
N SER A 96 -17.94 0.05 -30.04
CA SER A 96 -18.00 0.99 -31.17
C SER A 96 -18.52 2.34 -30.71
N SER A 97 -18.10 3.42 -31.38
CA SER A 97 -18.56 4.78 -31.08
C SER A 97 -20.08 4.96 -31.31
N ALA A 98 -20.67 4.16 -32.20
CA ALA A 98 -22.12 4.17 -32.43
C ALA A 98 -22.91 3.55 -31.27
N ALA A 99 -22.36 2.51 -30.62
CA ALA A 99 -23.01 1.83 -29.51
C ALA A 99 -22.70 2.48 -28.15
N GLY A 100 -21.48 2.99 -27.96
CA GLY A 100 -21.03 3.55 -26.69
C GLY A 100 -21.10 2.55 -25.53
N ALA A 101 -20.92 1.26 -25.81
CA ALA A 101 -20.98 0.18 -24.82
C ALA A 101 -20.27 -1.09 -25.31
N TRP A 102 -19.78 -1.89 -24.36
CA TRP A 102 -19.15 -3.18 -24.62
C TRP A 102 -20.18 -4.30 -24.82
N ALA A 103 -19.99 -5.12 -25.85
CA ALA A 103 -20.79 -6.33 -26.10
C ALA A 103 -19.91 -7.47 -26.64
N ASP A 104 -20.46 -8.67 -26.81
CA ASP A 104 -19.79 -9.72 -27.59
C ASP A 104 -19.60 -9.27 -29.05
N ALA A 105 -18.47 -9.64 -29.65
CA ALA A 105 -18.15 -9.24 -31.01
C ALA A 105 -19.12 -9.86 -32.05
N PRO A 106 -19.42 -9.13 -33.13
CA PRO A 106 -20.24 -9.66 -34.22
C PRO A 106 -19.72 -10.98 -34.79
N GLY A 107 -20.62 -11.88 -35.21
CA GLY A 107 -20.23 -13.21 -35.73
C GLY A 107 -19.43 -13.20 -37.03
N ASN A 108 -19.30 -12.05 -37.70
CA ASN A 108 -18.53 -11.89 -38.92
C ASN A 108 -17.07 -11.46 -38.68
N VAL A 109 -16.62 -11.32 -37.43
CA VAL A 109 -15.26 -10.90 -37.08
C VAL A 109 -14.63 -11.79 -36.00
N ARG A 110 -13.31 -11.94 -36.05
CA ARG A 110 -12.51 -12.66 -35.04
C ARG A 110 -11.12 -12.04 -34.91
N ILE A 111 -10.47 -12.29 -33.78
CA ILE A 111 -9.04 -12.09 -33.64
C ILE A 111 -8.35 -13.45 -33.71
N LYS A 112 -7.39 -13.60 -34.62
CA LYS A 112 -6.50 -14.77 -34.69
C LYS A 112 -5.18 -14.45 -34.01
N LEU A 113 -4.79 -15.26 -33.03
CA LEU A 113 -3.46 -15.24 -32.43
C LEU A 113 -2.62 -16.38 -33.02
N ALA A 114 -1.50 -16.02 -33.66
CA ALA A 114 -0.63 -16.91 -34.41
C ALA A 114 0.83 -16.83 -33.95
N GLY A 115 1.58 -17.90 -34.23
CA GLY A 115 3.02 -17.98 -33.94
C GLY A 115 3.34 -18.72 -32.63
N GLY A 116 2.32 -19.13 -31.87
CA GLY A 116 2.52 -20.06 -30.77
C GLY A 116 2.78 -21.47 -31.27
N ILE A 117 3.38 -22.30 -30.42
CA ILE A 117 3.70 -23.71 -30.71
C ILE A 117 2.67 -24.62 -30.03
N ASP A 118 2.14 -25.61 -30.74
CA ASP A 118 1.17 -26.57 -30.16
C ASP A 118 1.87 -27.44 -29.09
N PRO A 119 1.43 -27.41 -27.82
CA PRO A 119 2.04 -28.20 -26.75
C PRO A 119 2.07 -29.70 -27.05
N ALA A 120 1.10 -30.21 -27.84
CA ALA A 120 1.05 -31.62 -28.22
C ALA A 120 2.16 -32.04 -29.20
N THR A 121 2.85 -31.07 -29.81
CA THR A 121 3.92 -31.32 -30.79
C THR A 121 5.32 -31.19 -30.21
N VAL A 122 5.44 -30.68 -28.97
CA VAL A 122 6.71 -30.45 -28.30
C VAL A 122 7.13 -31.68 -27.50
N ILE A 123 8.32 -32.18 -27.80
CA ILE A 123 8.99 -33.23 -27.05
C ILE A 123 9.98 -32.55 -26.11
N THR A 124 9.85 -32.80 -24.81
CA THR A 124 10.72 -32.24 -23.76
C THR A 124 11.71 -33.26 -23.19
N ASP A 125 11.81 -34.44 -23.80
CA ASP A 125 12.77 -35.47 -23.43
C ASP A 125 14.12 -35.19 -24.11
N TYR A 126 15.11 -34.84 -23.27
CA TYR A 126 16.47 -34.51 -23.71
C TYR A 126 17.14 -35.59 -24.56
N ASN A 127 16.88 -36.87 -24.24
CA ASN A 127 17.46 -38.00 -24.98
C ASN A 127 16.79 -38.17 -26.35
N GLN A 128 15.47 -37.97 -26.41
CA GLN A 128 14.72 -38.02 -27.67
C GLN A 128 15.00 -36.80 -28.56
N CYS A 129 15.42 -35.69 -27.96
CA CYS A 129 15.76 -34.44 -28.65
C CYS A 129 17.25 -34.28 -28.99
N GLY A 130 18.03 -35.36 -28.98
CA GLY A 130 19.42 -35.32 -29.43
C GLY A 130 20.30 -34.34 -28.65
N GLY A 131 19.99 -34.11 -27.37
CA GLY A 131 20.71 -33.17 -26.51
C GLY A 131 20.22 -31.72 -26.55
N GLN A 132 19.07 -31.45 -27.19
CA GLN A 132 18.40 -30.16 -27.11
C GLN A 132 17.41 -30.12 -25.94
N LEU A 133 17.13 -28.92 -25.43
CA LEU A 133 16.16 -28.68 -24.35
C LEU A 133 14.75 -29.15 -24.72
N PHE A 134 14.36 -28.98 -25.98
CA PHE A 134 13.14 -29.53 -26.57
C PHE A 134 13.29 -29.63 -28.08
N CYS A 135 12.41 -30.41 -28.70
CA CYS A 135 12.34 -30.63 -30.14
C CYS A 135 10.89 -30.92 -30.57
N PHE A 136 10.65 -31.09 -31.86
CA PHE A 136 9.30 -31.28 -32.41
C PHE A 136 9.08 -32.70 -32.90
N ALA A 137 7.86 -33.20 -32.74
CA ALA A 137 7.46 -34.48 -33.30
C ALA A 137 7.61 -34.50 -34.84
N PRO A 138 8.17 -35.56 -35.44
CA PRO A 138 8.33 -35.66 -36.90
C PRO A 138 6.99 -35.51 -37.63
N GLY A 139 6.95 -34.65 -38.66
CA GLY A 139 5.73 -34.41 -39.44
C GLY A 139 4.67 -33.55 -38.76
N SER A 140 4.96 -32.95 -37.60
CA SER A 140 4.07 -31.96 -36.99
C SER A 140 4.02 -30.69 -37.84
N GLY A 141 2.87 -30.41 -38.45
CA GLY A 141 2.58 -29.09 -38.98
C GLY A 141 2.49 -28.12 -37.80
N GLN A 142 3.44 -27.19 -37.67
CA GLN A 142 3.52 -26.28 -36.53
C GLN A 142 2.50 -25.13 -36.59
N GLU A 143 1.69 -25.07 -37.64
CA GLU A 143 0.69 -24.02 -37.85
C GLU A 143 -0.58 -24.32 -37.05
N SER A 144 -0.62 -23.87 -35.81
CA SER A 144 -1.83 -23.83 -34.99
C SER A 144 -2.12 -22.40 -34.54
N PHE A 145 -3.40 -22.13 -34.32
CA PHE A 145 -3.90 -20.79 -34.05
C PHE A 145 -4.98 -20.82 -32.98
N THR A 146 -5.11 -19.71 -32.27
CA THR A 146 -6.24 -19.42 -31.41
C THR A 146 -7.13 -18.39 -32.09
N PHE A 147 -8.44 -18.64 -32.09
CA PHE A 147 -9.43 -17.67 -32.56
C PHE A 147 -10.25 -17.16 -31.39
N PHE A 148 -10.31 -15.85 -31.22
CA PHE A 148 -11.24 -15.17 -30.33
C PHE A 148 -12.45 -14.75 -31.15
N THR A 149 -13.64 -15.21 -30.78
CA THR A 149 -14.92 -14.88 -31.42
C THR A 149 -15.92 -14.40 -30.37
N GLY A 150 -16.99 -13.71 -30.78
CA GLY A 150 -18.05 -13.32 -29.85
C GLY A 150 -18.78 -14.52 -29.20
N SER A 151 -18.67 -15.71 -29.78
CA SER A 151 -19.22 -16.96 -29.23
C SER A 151 -18.21 -17.81 -28.44
N GLY A 152 -16.98 -17.31 -28.24
CA GLY A 152 -15.94 -17.99 -27.46
C GLY A 152 -14.65 -18.27 -28.25
N ILE A 153 -13.88 -19.24 -27.76
CA ILE A 153 -12.56 -19.59 -28.30
C ILE A 153 -12.67 -20.72 -29.32
N GLY A 154 -12.12 -20.50 -30.51
CA GLY A 154 -11.90 -21.51 -31.54
C GLY A 154 -10.42 -21.88 -31.69
N GLY A 155 -10.14 -23.00 -32.35
CA GLY A 155 -8.77 -23.49 -32.51
C GLY A 155 -8.20 -24.04 -31.20
N LYS A 156 -6.93 -23.75 -30.90
CA LYS A 156 -6.27 -24.16 -29.66
C LYS A 156 -6.43 -23.08 -28.61
N ALA A 157 -6.96 -23.41 -27.44
CA ALA A 157 -7.10 -22.43 -26.36
C ALA A 157 -5.78 -22.16 -25.61
N GLU A 158 -4.80 -23.06 -25.71
CA GLU A 158 -3.50 -22.92 -25.04
C GLU A 158 -2.37 -23.28 -26.02
N MET A 159 -1.36 -22.43 -26.09
CA MET A 159 -0.20 -22.59 -26.97
C MET A 159 1.07 -22.10 -26.29
N ILE A 160 2.21 -22.74 -26.58
CA ILE A 160 3.51 -22.30 -26.09
C ILE A 160 3.89 -20.99 -26.76
N VAL A 161 4.27 -20.01 -25.94
CA VAL A 161 4.87 -18.75 -26.38
C VAL A 161 6.32 -19.01 -26.75
N ASP A 162 7.13 -19.49 -25.80
CA ASP A 162 8.54 -19.86 -25.98
C ASP A 162 9.08 -20.58 -24.73
N ALA A 163 10.35 -20.97 -24.78
CA ALA A 163 11.11 -21.49 -23.65
C ALA A 163 12.06 -20.43 -23.06
N ALA A 164 12.16 -20.38 -21.74
CA ALA A 164 13.17 -19.57 -21.08
C ALA A 164 14.60 -20.10 -21.37
N ASN A 165 15.53 -19.20 -21.65
CA ASN A 165 16.92 -19.54 -21.89
C ASN A 165 17.65 -19.96 -20.59
N ASN A 166 18.96 -20.23 -20.65
CA ASN A 166 19.76 -20.65 -19.49
C ASN A 166 19.82 -19.62 -18.35
N GLN A 167 19.39 -18.38 -18.57
CA GLN A 167 19.34 -17.31 -17.58
C GLN A 167 17.89 -17.05 -17.11
N GLY A 168 16.93 -17.90 -17.49
CA GLY A 168 15.52 -17.68 -17.16
C GLY A 168 14.88 -16.53 -17.92
N SER A 169 15.50 -16.06 -19.01
CA SER A 169 14.99 -14.96 -19.83
C SER A 169 14.22 -15.50 -21.04
N LEU A 170 13.17 -14.78 -21.44
CA LEU A 170 12.32 -15.05 -22.59
C LEU A 170 11.88 -13.72 -23.17
N HIS A 171 11.88 -13.57 -24.50
CA HIS A 171 11.29 -12.40 -25.16
C HIS A 171 10.77 -12.79 -26.54
N THR A 172 9.44 -12.82 -26.69
CA THR A 172 8.81 -13.40 -27.86
C THR A 172 7.57 -12.61 -28.24
N HIS A 173 7.39 -12.36 -29.54
CA HIS A 173 6.24 -11.67 -30.09
C HIS A 173 5.40 -12.63 -30.92
N LEU A 174 4.13 -12.77 -30.54
CA LEU A 174 3.11 -13.46 -31.32
C LEU A 174 2.35 -12.47 -32.19
N ASN A 175 1.69 -12.95 -33.24
CA ASN A 175 0.98 -12.09 -34.17
C ASN A 175 -0.54 -12.17 -33.96
N PHE A 176 -1.15 -11.04 -33.66
CA PHE A 176 -2.60 -10.86 -33.66
C PHE A 176 -3.05 -10.38 -35.04
N PHE A 177 -4.14 -10.94 -35.55
CA PHE A 177 -4.80 -10.53 -36.78
C PHE A 177 -6.28 -10.30 -36.53
N LEU A 178 -6.79 -9.14 -36.97
CA LEU A 178 -8.22 -8.91 -37.08
C LEU A 178 -8.69 -9.39 -38.46
N GLU A 179 -9.57 -10.37 -38.48
CA GLU A 179 -10.03 -10.98 -39.73
C GLU A 179 -11.49 -11.44 -39.62
N ASN A 180 -12.10 -11.72 -40.77
CA ASN A 180 -13.42 -12.34 -40.82
C ASN A 180 -13.33 -13.87 -40.65
N ALA A 181 -14.50 -14.54 -40.65
CA ALA A 181 -14.60 -15.98 -40.43
C ALA A 181 -13.84 -16.86 -41.46
N ILE A 182 -13.56 -16.33 -42.65
CA ILE A 182 -12.83 -17.04 -43.72
C ILE A 182 -11.36 -16.60 -43.83
N GLY A 183 -10.86 -15.80 -42.88
CA GLY A 183 -9.44 -15.42 -42.79
C GLY A 183 -9.04 -14.21 -43.63
N VAL A 184 -9.99 -13.45 -44.16
CA VAL A 184 -9.69 -12.18 -44.84
C VAL A 184 -9.49 -11.10 -43.78
N ALA A 185 -8.35 -10.43 -43.84
CA ALA A 185 -7.99 -9.35 -42.92
C ALA A 185 -9.01 -8.21 -42.96
N GLY A 186 -9.39 -7.71 -41.79
CA GLY A 186 -10.36 -6.65 -41.61
C GLY A 186 -11.48 -6.99 -40.62
N GLY A 187 -12.21 -5.96 -40.24
CA GLY A 187 -13.35 -6.03 -39.32
C GLY A 187 -14.01 -4.65 -39.19
N PRO A 188 -15.15 -4.56 -38.48
CA PRO A 188 -15.73 -3.27 -38.13
C PRO A 188 -14.73 -2.38 -37.37
N VAL A 189 -14.78 -1.06 -37.63
CA VAL A 189 -14.02 -0.08 -36.84
C VAL A 189 -14.49 -0.14 -35.38
N GLY A 190 -13.55 -0.21 -34.45
CA GLY A 190 -13.88 -0.27 -33.03
C GLY A 190 -12.73 -0.73 -32.15
N ALA A 191 -13.05 -0.92 -30.87
CA ALA A 191 -12.13 -1.48 -29.91
C ALA A 191 -12.47 -2.96 -29.65
N TYR A 192 -11.45 -3.79 -29.56
CA TYR A 192 -11.61 -5.24 -29.39
C TYR A 192 -10.85 -5.68 -28.14
N LEU A 193 -11.50 -6.46 -27.28
CA LEU A 193 -10.92 -6.94 -26.04
C LEU A 193 -10.81 -8.47 -26.06
N VAL A 194 -9.61 -8.97 -25.78
CA VAL A 194 -9.37 -10.41 -25.58
C VAL A 194 -8.83 -10.65 -24.19
N GLU A 195 -9.12 -11.82 -23.64
CA GLU A 195 -8.66 -12.24 -22.32
C GLU A 195 -7.63 -13.36 -22.44
N LEU A 196 -6.51 -13.18 -21.76
CA LEU A 196 -5.38 -14.10 -21.74
C LEU A 196 -4.94 -14.39 -20.31
N GLN A 197 -4.34 -15.55 -20.15
CA GLN A 197 -3.69 -16.01 -18.93
C GLN A 197 -2.32 -16.60 -19.30
N VAL A 198 -1.33 -16.49 -18.43
CA VAL A 198 -0.02 -17.11 -18.63
C VAL A 198 0.09 -18.38 -17.78
N THR A 199 0.59 -19.45 -18.38
CA THR A 199 0.82 -20.73 -17.71
C THR A 199 2.22 -21.26 -18.01
N SER A 200 2.67 -22.25 -17.24
CA SER A 200 3.99 -22.85 -17.38
C SER A 200 3.91 -24.37 -17.27
N ASN A 201 4.90 -25.08 -17.80
CA ASN A 201 5.07 -26.52 -17.55
C ASN A 201 5.71 -26.84 -16.19
N GLN A 202 6.26 -25.85 -15.49
CA GLN A 202 6.95 -26.02 -14.20
C GLN A 202 6.24 -25.35 -13.02
N ARG A 203 5.13 -24.64 -13.26
CA ARG A 203 4.30 -24.01 -12.21
C ARG A 203 2.91 -24.61 -12.21
N SER A 204 2.36 -24.87 -11.02
CA SER A 204 1.02 -25.44 -10.89
C SER A 204 -0.09 -24.39 -11.00
N GLN A 205 0.21 -23.12 -10.70
CA GLN A 205 -0.75 -22.02 -10.73
C GLN A 205 -0.50 -21.09 -11.91
N ALA A 206 -1.57 -20.77 -12.63
CA ALA A 206 -1.55 -19.81 -13.72
C ALA A 206 -1.56 -18.37 -13.20
N SER A 207 -1.23 -17.40 -14.06
CA SER A 207 -1.35 -15.97 -13.71
C SER A 207 -2.80 -15.58 -13.47
N GLU A 208 -3.01 -14.43 -12.83
CA GLU A 208 -4.31 -13.76 -12.98
C GLU A 208 -4.58 -13.50 -14.47
N PRO A 209 -5.83 -13.65 -14.94
CA PRO A 209 -6.19 -13.25 -16.29
C PRO A 209 -5.99 -11.75 -16.48
N PHE A 210 -5.64 -11.36 -17.69
CA PHE A 210 -5.49 -9.96 -18.08
C PHE A 210 -6.11 -9.75 -19.46
N TYR A 211 -6.47 -8.51 -19.73
CA TYR A 211 -7.02 -8.12 -21.01
C TYR A 211 -5.96 -7.52 -21.93
N VAL A 212 -6.13 -7.76 -23.23
CA VAL A 212 -5.48 -6.96 -24.27
C VAL A 212 -6.58 -6.23 -25.02
N LEU A 213 -6.51 -4.90 -24.98
CA LEU A 213 -7.41 -3.99 -25.68
C LEU A 213 -6.73 -3.53 -26.97
N PHE A 214 -7.37 -3.80 -28.10
CA PHE A 214 -6.90 -3.41 -29.42
C PHE A 214 -7.72 -2.27 -29.98
N ASN A 215 -7.06 -1.22 -30.43
CA ASN A 215 -7.65 -0.23 -31.33
C ASN A 215 -7.63 -0.74 -32.78
N ALA A 216 -8.80 -0.76 -33.43
CA ALA A 216 -8.98 -1.01 -34.86
C ALA A 216 -9.66 0.20 -35.52
N GLY A 217 -8.91 1.29 -35.68
CA GLY A 217 -9.30 2.47 -36.44
C GLY A 217 -10.21 3.47 -35.74
N LEU A 218 -10.32 3.40 -34.41
CA LEU A 218 -10.91 4.49 -33.64
C LEU A 218 -9.99 5.70 -33.59
N SER A 219 -10.60 6.88 -33.49
CA SER A 219 -9.88 8.09 -33.12
C SER A 219 -9.32 7.96 -31.70
N ALA A 220 -8.31 8.75 -31.34
CA ALA A 220 -7.78 8.76 -29.98
C ALA A 220 -8.86 9.08 -28.93
N ALA A 221 -9.82 9.94 -29.26
CA ALA A 221 -10.94 10.29 -28.39
C ALA A 221 -11.90 9.10 -28.19
N ASP A 222 -12.29 8.42 -29.27
CA ASP A 222 -13.19 7.27 -29.19
C ASP A 222 -12.52 6.07 -28.52
N TYR A 223 -11.23 5.84 -28.76
CA TYR A 223 -10.48 4.80 -28.08
C TYR A 223 -10.34 5.07 -26.58
N SER A 224 -10.16 6.34 -26.20
CA SER A 224 -10.21 6.77 -24.81
C SER A 224 -11.58 6.54 -24.18
N ALA A 225 -12.67 6.78 -24.91
CA ALA A 225 -14.03 6.51 -24.43
C ALA A 225 -14.28 5.00 -24.23
N ALA A 226 -13.86 4.16 -25.18
CA ALA A 226 -13.94 2.70 -25.05
C ALA A 226 -13.20 2.18 -23.81
N LEU A 227 -12.03 2.76 -23.54
CA LEU A 227 -11.24 2.43 -22.37
C LEU A 227 -11.92 2.92 -21.08
N LEU A 228 -12.45 4.14 -21.03
CA LEU A 228 -13.21 4.66 -19.88
C LEU A 228 -14.44 3.82 -19.53
N ASP A 229 -15.18 3.35 -20.54
CA ASP A 229 -16.31 2.43 -20.34
C ASP A 229 -15.89 1.05 -19.81
N LEU A 230 -14.61 0.68 -19.97
CA LEU A 230 -14.05 -0.59 -19.49
C LEU A 230 -13.45 -0.44 -18.08
N VAL A 231 -12.73 0.64 -17.82
CA VAL A 231 -11.99 0.86 -16.58
C VAL A 231 -12.83 1.48 -15.49
N ASP A 232 -14.15 1.60 -15.72
CA ASP A 232 -15.15 2.29 -14.90
C ASP A 232 -14.59 2.62 -13.54
N THR A 233 -14.12 3.87 -13.41
CA THR A 233 -13.31 4.28 -12.28
C THR A 233 -14.14 3.95 -11.05
N LEU A 234 -13.72 2.92 -10.31
CA LEU A 234 -14.11 2.81 -8.91
C LEU A 234 -13.94 4.23 -8.36
N PRO A 235 -14.96 4.82 -7.70
CA PRO A 235 -14.83 6.14 -7.12
C PRO A 235 -13.48 6.15 -6.39
N PRO A 236 -12.66 7.21 -6.57
CA PRO A 236 -11.30 7.24 -6.04
C PRO A 236 -11.36 6.71 -4.60
N PRO A 237 -10.44 5.80 -4.21
CA PRO A 237 -10.49 5.21 -2.88
C PRO A 237 -10.73 6.34 -1.89
N PRO A 238 -11.73 6.22 -0.99
CA PRO A 238 -12.09 7.33 -0.12
C PRO A 238 -10.81 7.85 0.54
N PRO A 239 -10.63 9.18 0.64
CA PRO A 239 -9.42 9.76 1.20
C PRO A 239 -9.05 9.03 2.50
N PRO A 240 -7.76 8.76 2.76
CA PRO A 240 -7.36 8.09 3.99
C PRO A 240 -8.03 8.77 5.17
N GLN A 241 -8.79 7.99 5.95
CA GLN A 241 -9.52 8.56 7.08
C GLN A 241 -8.50 9.07 8.10
N LEU A 242 -8.52 10.38 8.36
CA LEU A 242 -7.70 10.99 9.39
C LEU A 242 -8.44 10.80 10.73
N LEU A 243 -7.81 10.09 11.66
CA LEU A 243 -8.38 9.83 12.98
C LEU A 243 -8.21 11.07 13.88
N PRO A 244 -9.04 11.20 14.93
CA PRO A 244 -8.82 12.20 15.97
C PRO A 244 -7.40 12.11 16.54
N GLN A 245 -6.76 13.26 16.68
CA GLN A 245 -5.45 13.39 17.29
C GLN A 245 -5.63 13.79 18.75
N ALA A 246 -5.57 12.80 19.63
CA ALA A 246 -5.53 13.03 21.06
C ALA A 246 -4.20 13.69 21.46
N ASN A 247 -4.27 14.68 22.34
CA ASN A 247 -3.11 15.32 22.93
C ASN A 247 -3.36 15.46 24.43
N ALA A 248 -2.69 14.65 25.25
CA ALA A 248 -2.81 14.63 26.70
C ALA A 248 -1.88 15.66 27.38
N GLY A 249 -1.08 16.38 26.60
CA GLY A 249 -0.04 17.29 27.06
C GLY A 249 1.29 16.59 27.33
N THR A 250 2.30 17.37 27.71
CA THR A 250 3.60 16.85 28.12
C THR A 250 3.56 16.37 29.57
N ASP A 251 4.45 15.43 29.91
CA ASP A 251 4.69 15.03 31.30
C ASP A 251 5.05 16.23 32.20
N ARG A 252 4.63 16.18 33.47
CA ARG A 252 4.83 17.28 34.43
C ARG A 252 5.19 16.77 35.82
N VAL A 253 5.97 17.59 36.54
CA VAL A 253 6.18 17.44 37.97
C VAL A 253 5.17 18.32 38.71
N VAL A 254 4.47 17.76 39.70
CA VAL A 254 3.43 18.45 40.48
C VAL A 254 3.56 18.17 41.96
N ARG A 255 2.96 19.02 42.79
CA ARG A 255 3.10 18.93 44.26
C ARG A 255 2.05 18.02 44.86
N LEU A 256 2.46 17.25 45.86
CA LEU A 256 1.55 16.47 46.72
C LEU A 256 0.47 17.38 47.34
N ASN A 257 -0.76 16.90 47.42
CA ASN A 257 -1.92 17.65 47.94
C ASN A 257 -2.24 18.97 47.20
N SER A 258 -1.74 19.15 45.97
CA SER A 258 -2.14 20.25 45.08
C SER A 258 -3.11 19.75 44.01
N SER A 259 -4.13 20.54 43.65
CA SER A 259 -5.03 20.15 42.57
C SER A 259 -4.30 20.23 41.23
N VAL A 260 -4.36 19.15 40.47
CA VAL A 260 -3.71 19.00 39.16
C VAL A 260 -4.79 18.93 38.10
N ALA A 261 -4.70 19.82 37.10
CA ALA A 261 -5.56 19.77 35.92
C ALA A 261 -4.84 19.05 34.78
N LEU A 262 -5.51 18.07 34.17
CA LEU A 262 -5.11 17.51 32.86
C LEU A 262 -5.64 18.45 31.78
N ASP A 263 -5.03 18.44 30.60
CA ASP A 263 -5.40 19.37 29.52
C ASP A 263 -5.34 18.69 28.15
N ALA A 264 -6.51 18.39 27.60
CA ALA A 264 -6.69 17.86 26.25
C ALA A 264 -7.12 18.92 25.22
N SER A 265 -7.08 20.21 25.57
CA SER A 265 -7.60 21.29 24.70
C SER A 265 -6.84 21.42 23.37
N ALA A 266 -5.61 20.90 23.29
CA ALA A 266 -4.82 20.82 22.07
C ALA A 266 -5.15 19.61 21.18
N SER A 267 -6.08 18.75 21.59
CA SER A 267 -6.56 17.65 20.74
C SER A 267 -7.32 18.21 19.54
N SER A 268 -7.19 17.56 18.39
CA SER A 268 -7.79 18.05 17.15
C SER A 268 -8.32 16.91 16.29
N ASP A 269 -9.23 17.24 15.38
CA ASP A 269 -9.72 16.31 14.38
C ASP A 269 -9.55 16.95 12.99
N PRO A 270 -8.55 16.51 12.22
CA PRO A 270 -8.34 16.97 10.85
C PRO A 270 -9.47 16.57 9.90
N GLN A 271 -10.29 15.57 10.25
CA GLN A 271 -11.43 15.10 9.47
C GLN A 271 -12.64 14.88 10.39
N PRO A 272 -13.44 15.95 10.65
CA PRO A 272 -14.54 15.90 11.59
C PRO A 272 -15.47 14.71 11.39
N GLY A 273 -15.60 13.89 12.43
CA GLY A 273 -16.57 12.81 12.48
C GLY A 273 -18.03 13.28 12.66
N PRO A 274 -18.96 12.34 12.88
CA PRO A 274 -20.40 12.63 13.00
C PRO A 274 -20.77 13.42 14.26
N SER A 275 -19.86 13.59 15.22
CA SER A 275 -20.10 14.31 16.48
C SER A 275 -18.89 15.19 16.86
N PRO A 276 -19.11 16.23 17.68
CA PRO A 276 -18.00 16.96 18.29
C PRO A 276 -17.10 16.04 19.12
N LEU A 277 -15.83 16.44 19.29
CA LEU A 277 -14.88 15.68 20.09
C LEU A 277 -15.38 15.44 21.51
N SER A 278 -15.35 14.18 21.91
CA SER A 278 -15.59 13.70 23.26
C SER A 278 -14.30 13.20 23.88
N TYR A 279 -14.20 13.32 25.20
CA TYR A 279 -12.98 13.03 25.95
C TYR A 279 -13.27 11.99 27.01
N ALA A 280 -12.34 11.06 27.21
CA ALA A 280 -12.39 10.11 28.32
C ALA A 280 -10.99 9.91 28.87
N TRP A 281 -10.84 10.14 30.16
CA TRP A 281 -9.59 9.96 30.88
C TRP A 281 -9.65 8.73 31.77
N GLN A 282 -8.60 7.91 31.71
CA GLN A 282 -8.44 6.74 32.55
C GLN A 282 -7.05 6.74 33.17
N GLN A 283 -6.97 6.57 34.49
CA GLN A 283 -5.70 6.30 35.13
C GLN A 283 -5.24 4.87 34.80
N THR A 284 -4.03 4.73 34.29
CA THR A 284 -3.43 3.44 33.90
C THR A 284 -2.32 2.99 34.85
N GLN A 285 -1.66 3.92 35.55
CA GLN A 285 -0.59 3.62 36.49
C GLN A 285 -0.59 4.56 37.70
N GLY A 286 -0.01 4.09 38.81
CA GLY A 286 0.24 4.88 40.01
C GLY A 286 -0.78 4.67 41.13
N PRO A 287 -0.63 5.37 42.26
CA PRO A 287 -1.62 5.37 43.33
C PRO A 287 -2.99 5.83 42.82
N ALA A 288 -4.07 5.15 43.19
CA ALA A 288 -5.40 5.45 42.67
C ALA A 288 -5.87 6.87 43.05
N VAL A 289 -6.34 7.64 42.08
CA VAL A 289 -6.97 8.95 42.30
C VAL A 289 -8.39 9.01 41.73
N THR A 290 -9.21 9.89 42.29
CA THR A 290 -10.51 10.21 41.69
C THR A 290 -10.35 11.38 40.73
N LEU A 291 -10.72 11.17 39.47
CA LEU A 291 -10.79 12.23 38.46
C LEU A 291 -12.14 12.96 38.58
N VAL A 292 -12.08 14.27 38.81
CA VAL A 292 -13.24 15.16 38.73
C VAL A 292 -13.43 15.55 37.27
N SER A 293 -14.67 15.40 36.76
CA SER A 293 -15.02 15.73 35.37
C SER A 293 -14.21 14.94 34.31
N ALA A 294 -13.95 13.66 34.56
CA ALA A 294 -13.12 12.77 33.73
C ALA A 294 -13.54 12.66 32.24
N ALA A 295 -14.77 13.05 31.91
CA ALA A 295 -15.30 13.06 30.55
C ALA A 295 -15.17 14.44 29.83
N THR A 296 -14.37 15.35 30.38
CA THR A 296 -14.13 16.69 29.83
C THR A 296 -12.71 16.83 29.29
N ALA A 297 -12.44 17.89 28.52
CA ALA A 297 -11.09 18.18 28.04
C ALA A 297 -10.12 18.50 29.19
N THR A 298 -10.61 19.04 30.31
CA THR A 298 -9.78 19.49 31.43
C THR A 298 -10.25 18.93 32.77
N PRO A 299 -10.17 17.60 32.99
CA PRO A 299 -10.47 17.04 34.30
C PRO A 299 -9.37 17.43 35.31
N SER A 300 -9.65 17.18 36.59
CA SER A 300 -8.64 17.38 37.63
C SER A 300 -8.60 16.23 38.61
N PHE A 301 -7.45 16.07 39.27
CA PHE A 301 -7.27 15.13 40.38
C PHE A 301 -6.48 15.78 41.52
N LEU A 302 -6.44 15.09 42.65
CA LEU A 302 -5.67 15.47 43.83
C LEU A 302 -4.78 14.28 44.24
N PRO A 303 -3.45 14.34 44.04
CA PRO A 303 -2.55 13.29 44.49
C PRO A 303 -2.34 13.39 46.00
N LEU A 304 -2.61 12.29 46.71
CA LEU A 304 -2.42 12.17 48.16
C LEU A 304 -1.19 11.33 48.55
N GLN A 305 -0.49 10.77 47.56
CA GLN A 305 0.74 9.99 47.74
C GLN A 305 1.80 10.45 46.74
N THR A 306 3.08 10.25 47.08
CA THR A 306 4.17 10.41 46.11
C THR A 306 4.16 9.28 45.09
N GLY A 307 4.71 9.54 43.91
CA GLY A 307 4.80 8.58 42.81
C GLY A 307 4.41 9.16 41.45
N ASN A 308 4.48 8.31 40.43
CA ASN A 308 4.07 8.64 39.07
C ASN A 308 2.61 8.25 38.83
N TYR A 309 1.84 9.17 38.29
CA TYR A 309 0.44 9.00 37.93
C TYR A 309 0.30 9.11 36.42
N THR A 310 0.01 8.00 35.74
CA THR A 310 -0.14 7.97 34.28
C THR A 310 -1.61 7.89 33.92
N PHE A 311 -2.02 8.74 32.99
CA PHE A 311 -3.38 8.82 32.49
C PHE A 311 -3.41 8.63 30.98
N LYS A 312 -4.29 7.75 30.52
CA LYS A 312 -4.62 7.58 29.11
C LYS A 312 -5.81 8.47 28.76
N LEU A 313 -5.62 9.31 27.76
CA LEU A 313 -6.65 10.08 27.08
C LEU A 313 -7.20 9.27 25.91
N THR A 314 -8.52 9.22 25.79
CA THR A 314 -9.23 8.82 24.57
C THR A 314 -10.02 10.01 24.05
N VAL A 315 -9.82 10.39 22.80
CA VAL A 315 -10.58 11.42 22.10
C VAL A 315 -11.39 10.75 20.99
N SER A 316 -12.68 11.04 20.88
CA SER A 316 -13.51 10.46 19.82
C SER A 316 -14.42 11.49 19.14
N ASP A 317 -14.52 11.39 17.83
CA ASP A 317 -15.40 12.16 16.94
C ASP A 317 -16.80 11.52 16.77
N GLY A 318 -17.12 10.49 17.58
CA GLY A 318 -18.36 9.72 17.51
C GLY A 318 -18.33 8.51 16.57
N ALA A 319 -17.26 8.33 15.79
CA ALA A 319 -17.03 7.17 14.94
C ALA A 319 -15.70 6.46 15.25
N ASN A 320 -14.66 7.24 15.50
CA ASN A 320 -13.27 6.79 15.65
C ASN A 320 -12.66 7.29 16.96
N PRO A 321 -11.71 6.54 17.55
CA PRO A 321 -10.92 7.00 18.68
C PRO A 321 -9.49 7.39 18.29
N GLY A 322 -8.95 8.40 18.98
CA GLY A 322 -7.54 8.73 19.11
C GLY A 322 -7.09 8.55 20.55
N TYR A 323 -5.80 8.25 20.76
CA TYR A 323 -5.24 7.98 22.08
C TYR A 323 -3.95 8.75 22.32
N ASP A 324 -3.74 9.15 23.56
CA ASP A 324 -2.47 9.70 24.05
C ASP A 324 -2.33 9.40 25.54
N GLU A 325 -1.13 9.51 26.08
CA GLU A 325 -0.85 9.32 27.51
C GLU A 325 -0.02 10.48 28.08
N VAL A 326 -0.23 10.77 29.37
CA VAL A 326 0.57 11.76 30.10
C VAL A 326 0.88 11.23 31.50
N THR A 327 2.09 11.50 31.96
CA THR A 327 2.56 11.15 33.30
C THR A 327 2.81 12.38 34.16
N TYR A 328 2.28 12.33 35.38
CA TYR A 328 2.49 13.34 36.41
C TYR A 328 3.33 12.75 37.54
N SER A 329 4.53 13.28 37.74
CA SER A 329 5.43 12.88 38.82
C SER A 329 5.18 13.72 40.06
N VAL A 330 4.91 13.06 41.18
CA VAL A 330 4.71 13.67 42.49
C VAL A 330 5.86 13.25 43.40
N PRO A 331 6.98 14.00 43.42
CA PRO A 331 8.13 13.68 44.25
C PRO A 331 7.87 13.98 45.73
N ALA A 332 8.75 13.49 46.58
CA ALA A 332 8.76 13.90 47.98
C ALA A 332 9.14 15.39 48.10
N LEU A 333 8.60 16.08 49.10
CA LEU A 333 8.99 17.47 49.35
C LEU A 333 10.46 17.54 49.78
N GLY A 334 11.28 18.15 48.94
CA GLY A 334 12.72 18.25 49.11
C GLY A 334 13.52 17.24 48.30
N ASP A 335 12.89 16.34 47.55
CA ASP A 335 13.53 15.51 46.52
C ASP A 335 13.54 16.33 45.21
N VAL A 336 14.70 16.90 44.89
CA VAL A 336 14.88 17.90 43.83
C VAL A 336 15.42 17.27 42.56
N ASP A 337 16.25 16.23 42.67
CA ASP A 337 16.79 15.52 41.51
C ASP A 337 15.94 14.31 41.06
N LEU A 338 14.85 14.03 41.78
CA LEU A 338 13.81 13.05 41.44
C LEU A 338 14.30 11.60 41.49
N ASP A 339 15.29 11.30 42.32
CA ASP A 339 15.80 9.94 42.50
C ASP A 339 14.98 9.11 43.52
N GLY A 340 14.02 9.76 44.19
CA GLY A 340 13.08 9.13 45.10
C GLY A 340 13.50 9.16 46.57
N ASP A 341 14.61 9.83 46.91
CA ASP A 341 14.97 10.11 48.30
C ASP A 341 15.35 11.59 48.54
N ILE A 342 15.69 11.92 49.79
CA ILE A 342 16.18 13.25 50.14
C ILE A 342 17.59 13.06 50.66
N ASP A 343 18.56 13.63 49.96
CA ASP A 343 19.97 13.47 50.27
C ASP A 343 20.78 14.78 50.26
N ARG A 344 22.10 14.67 50.25
CA ARG A 344 23.00 15.83 50.27
C ARG A 344 22.97 16.64 48.96
N ILE A 345 22.66 16.00 47.83
CA ILE A 345 22.54 16.60 46.51
C ILE A 345 21.31 17.50 46.52
N ASP A 346 20.17 17.00 47.01
CA ASP A 346 18.96 17.81 47.14
C ASP A 346 19.16 19.03 48.04
N ILE A 347 19.73 18.83 49.23
CA ILE A 347 20.01 19.92 50.17
C ILE A 347 20.92 20.96 49.50
N ALA A 348 21.95 20.52 48.77
CA ALA A 348 22.84 21.42 48.05
C ALA A 348 22.11 22.19 46.94
N LEU A 349 21.20 21.54 46.21
CA LEU A 349 20.38 22.16 45.16
C LEU A 349 19.41 23.19 45.74
N ILE A 350 18.77 22.90 46.88
CA ILE A 350 17.88 23.83 47.59
C ILE A 350 18.66 25.05 48.09
N LEU A 351 19.81 24.84 48.75
CA LEU A 351 20.64 25.93 49.25
C LEU A 351 21.24 26.78 48.12
N ALA A 352 21.59 26.16 47.00
CA ALA A 352 22.03 26.86 45.80
C ALA A 352 20.89 27.69 45.19
N ALA A 353 19.67 27.14 45.14
CA ALA A 353 18.47 27.84 44.67
C ALA A 353 18.11 29.02 45.58
N ALA A 354 18.24 28.90 46.90
CA ALA A 354 18.01 29.99 47.85
C ALA A 354 18.86 31.25 47.55
N SER A 355 20.04 31.07 46.96
CA SER A 355 20.94 32.19 46.61
C SER A 355 20.72 32.73 45.19
N LYS A 356 20.08 31.97 44.30
CA LYS A 356 19.98 32.27 42.86
C LYS A 356 18.56 32.54 42.37
N THR A 357 17.60 31.82 42.91
CA THR A 357 16.17 31.85 42.55
C THR A 357 15.33 31.71 43.82
N PRO A 358 15.29 32.73 44.69
CA PRO A 358 14.67 32.62 46.01
C PRO A 358 13.15 32.61 45.96
N GLN A 359 12.53 32.91 44.82
CA GLN A 359 11.07 32.86 44.68
C GLN A 359 10.63 31.46 44.23
N ALA A 360 9.77 30.82 45.02
CA ALA A 360 9.14 29.56 44.65
C ALA A 360 7.85 29.80 43.87
N GLY A 361 7.64 29.00 42.82
CA GLY A 361 6.31 28.84 42.25
C GLY A 361 5.39 28.07 43.22
N ALA A 362 4.07 28.10 42.99
CA ALA A 362 3.07 27.51 43.88
C ALA A 362 3.22 26.00 44.16
N ASN A 363 4.12 25.31 43.46
CA ASN A 363 4.34 23.86 43.55
C ASN A 363 5.83 23.48 43.57
N ASP A 364 6.72 24.41 43.94
CA ASP A 364 8.17 24.13 43.93
C ASP A 364 8.55 23.14 45.03
N VAL A 365 9.20 22.03 44.66
CA VAL A 365 9.64 20.98 45.59
C VAL A 365 10.74 21.46 46.53
N ARG A 366 11.40 22.58 46.20
CA ARG A 366 12.46 23.22 46.99
C ARG A 366 11.92 24.13 48.10
N ASP A 367 10.62 24.45 48.08
CA ASP A 367 9.93 25.22 49.14
C ASP A 367 9.18 24.25 50.07
N LEU A 368 9.85 23.88 51.16
CA LEU A 368 9.42 22.82 52.05
C LEU A 368 8.44 23.31 53.12
N ASP A 369 8.53 24.58 53.50
CA ASP A 369 7.57 25.20 54.42
C ASP A 369 6.36 25.85 53.72
N GLY A 370 6.42 25.99 52.39
CA GLY A 370 5.31 26.50 51.57
C GLY A 370 5.09 28.00 51.71
N ASN A 371 6.10 28.76 52.14
CA ASN A 371 5.99 30.20 52.35
C ASN A 371 6.17 31.03 51.05
N GLY A 372 6.43 30.36 49.91
CA GLY A 372 6.65 30.99 48.60
C GLY A 372 8.09 31.46 48.36
N THR A 373 9.01 31.20 49.30
CA THR A 373 10.40 31.67 49.25
C THR A 373 11.37 30.53 49.58
N ILE A 374 12.17 30.12 48.59
CA ILE A 374 13.26 29.16 48.78
C ILE A 374 14.38 29.85 49.55
N ASN A 375 14.65 29.40 50.77
CA ASN A 375 15.64 29.99 51.65
C ASN A 375 16.39 28.93 52.49
N VAL A 376 17.27 29.37 53.38
CA VAL A 376 18.09 28.47 54.22
C VAL A 376 17.22 27.58 55.13
N GLN A 377 16.03 28.05 55.51
CA GLN A 377 15.08 27.28 56.30
C GLN A 377 14.59 26.04 55.54
N ASP A 378 14.36 26.14 54.23
CA ASP A 378 14.00 24.99 53.38
C ASP A 378 15.13 23.97 53.34
N GLY A 379 16.38 24.43 53.19
CA GLY A 379 17.54 23.55 53.26
C GLY A 379 17.67 22.83 54.60
N LYS A 380 17.34 23.50 55.71
CA LYS A 380 17.30 22.87 57.05
C LYS A 380 16.15 21.86 57.18
N LEU A 381 15.00 22.14 56.60
CA LEU A 381 13.87 21.22 56.58
C LEU A 381 14.17 19.97 55.74
N ALA A 382 14.85 20.14 54.61
CA ALA A 382 15.32 19.03 53.77
C ALA A 382 16.33 18.20 54.52
N GLN A 383 17.29 18.85 55.20
CA GLN A 383 18.26 18.17 56.06
C GLN A 383 17.61 17.36 57.20
N ALA A 384 16.52 17.87 57.79
CA ALA A 384 15.78 17.16 58.83
C ALA A 384 14.99 15.95 58.29
N ARG A 385 14.65 15.93 56.99
CA ARG A 385 13.92 14.86 56.30
C ARG A 385 14.83 13.90 55.54
N CYS A 386 16.12 14.19 55.47
CA CYS A 386 17.08 13.44 54.71
C CYS A 386 17.19 12.00 55.23
N THR A 387 17.05 11.03 54.32
CA THR A 387 16.83 9.60 54.63
C THR A 387 18.10 8.75 54.54
N LEU A 388 19.20 9.28 53.99
CA LEU A 388 20.47 8.57 53.78
C LEU A 388 21.55 8.87 54.85
N ARG A 389 22.58 8.01 54.92
CA ARG A 389 23.59 8.01 56.02
C ARG A 389 24.54 9.23 56.05
N LEU A 390 24.45 10.16 55.10
CA LEU A 390 25.40 11.27 54.87
C LEU A 390 24.78 12.68 54.83
N CYS A 391 23.64 12.89 55.51
CA CYS A 391 22.91 14.18 55.57
C CYS A 391 23.61 15.31 56.34
N TYR A 392 24.76 15.04 56.97
CA TYR A 392 25.53 16.04 57.70
C TYR A 392 26.83 16.33 56.93
N PRO A 393 27.18 17.61 56.67
CA PRO A 393 28.57 17.92 56.43
C PRO A 393 29.31 17.53 57.71
N THR A 394 30.28 16.62 57.59
CA THR A 394 31.22 16.36 58.68
C THR A 394 31.78 17.71 59.10
N ARG A 395 31.48 18.14 60.34
CA ARG A 395 32.13 19.32 60.91
C ARG A 395 33.64 19.04 60.82
N ARG A 396 34.35 19.89 60.08
CA ARG A 396 35.81 19.88 60.06
C ARG A 396 36.36 20.12 61.45
#